data_AF-A0A060STU1-F1
#
_entry.id   AF-A0A060STU1-F1
#
_cell.length_a   1.000
_cell.length_b   1.000
_cell.length_c   1.000
_cell.angle_alpha   90.00
_cell.angle_beta   90.00
_cell.angle_gamma   90.00
#
_symmetry.space_group_name_H-M   'P 1'
#
loop_
_entity.id
_entity.type
_entity.pdbx_description
1 polymer ?
#
loop_
_entity_poly.entity_id
_entity_poly.type
_entity_poly.pdbx_seq_one_letter_code
_entity_poly.pdbx_strand_id
1 'polypeptide(L)'
;MQLYLAQWRARDEVPGLEELVKPPPVLTPLLENSAVDLYQTSFFVGPSAAVTPLHYDPYYNLYNVYASSAPSAHAKHFVLFPPSLSEYLSRADDGSIMRNTSPVELHLRRTDDGEFEVGLDEGSAPARVRDAVRGSGLSCVLREGDTLFVPRRWWHRVENVALREESTSGGGWTAGVGWWFLPRGA
;
A
#
# COMPACT_ATOMS: atom_id res chain seq x y z
N MET A 1 5.60 -13.57 18.18
CA MET A 1 5.80 -12.21 17.65
C MET A 1 5.90 -12.33 16.14
N GLN A 2 5.03 -11.67 15.39
CA GLN A 2 5.15 -11.59 13.93
C GLN A 2 5.78 -10.23 13.58
N LEU A 3 6.76 -10.24 12.67
CA LEU A 3 7.55 -9.06 12.30
C LEU A 3 7.07 -8.52 10.94
N TYR A 4 6.81 -7.21 10.86
CA TYR A 4 6.55 -6.52 9.60
C TYR A 4 7.68 -5.54 9.29
N LEU A 5 8.50 -5.86 8.29
CA LEU A 5 9.54 -4.98 7.75
C LEU A 5 8.88 -4.02 6.76
N ALA A 6 8.50 -2.83 7.23
CA ALA A 6 7.87 -1.81 6.41
C ALA A 6 8.86 -0.69 6.06
N GLN A 7 8.77 -0.18 4.83
CA GLN A 7 9.67 0.85 4.30
C GLN A 7 11.17 0.52 4.45
N TRP A 8 11.52 -0.77 4.44
CA TRP A 8 12.90 -1.19 4.60
C TRP A 8 13.71 -0.88 3.35
N ARG A 9 14.84 -0.18 3.50
CA ARG A 9 15.78 0.14 2.40
C ARG A 9 16.75 -1.01 2.14
N ALA A 10 16.18 -2.20 1.90
CA ALA A 10 16.95 -3.43 1.78
C ALA A 10 18.06 -3.40 0.72
N ARG A 11 17.95 -2.56 -0.32
CA ARG A 11 19.00 -2.42 -1.34
C ARG A 11 20.33 -1.92 -0.75
N ASP A 12 20.25 -1.06 0.25
CA ASP A 12 21.42 -0.45 0.87
C ASP A 12 22.12 -1.43 1.83
N GLU A 13 21.40 -2.46 2.27
CA GLU A 13 21.81 -3.37 3.35
C GLU A 13 22.09 -4.80 2.87
N VAL A 14 21.49 -5.24 1.77
CA VAL A 14 21.56 -6.63 1.27
C VAL A 14 22.33 -6.67 -0.06
N PRO A 15 23.60 -7.12 -0.06
CA PRO A 15 24.41 -7.23 -1.27
C PRO A 15 23.71 -8.07 -2.36
N GLY A 16 23.78 -7.61 -3.61
CA GLY A 16 23.19 -8.30 -4.78
C GLY A 16 21.69 -8.07 -4.97
N LEU A 17 20.98 -7.47 -4.01
CA LEU A 17 19.54 -7.25 -4.13
C LEU A 17 19.18 -6.24 -5.24
N GLU A 18 20.06 -5.27 -5.50
CA GLU A 18 19.89 -4.30 -6.60
C GLU A 18 19.96 -4.96 -7.99
N GLU A 19 20.71 -6.05 -8.12
CA GLU A 19 20.78 -6.82 -9.37
C GLU A 19 19.50 -7.61 -9.62
N LEU A 20 18.88 -8.11 -8.55
CA LEU A 20 17.66 -8.90 -8.61
C LEU A 20 16.41 -8.02 -8.79
N VAL A 21 16.26 -6.98 -7.98
CA VAL A 21 15.04 -6.18 -7.92
C VAL A 21 15.20 -4.94 -8.80
N LYS A 22 14.64 -4.99 -10.00
CA LYS A 22 14.66 -3.86 -10.94
C LYS A 22 13.36 -3.06 -10.88
N PRO A 23 13.38 -1.76 -11.22
CA PRO A 23 12.16 -0.98 -11.41
C PRO A 23 11.21 -1.68 -12.40
N PRO A 24 9.87 -1.50 -12.27
CA PRO A 24 8.92 -2.03 -13.23
C PRO A 24 9.22 -1.56 -14.65
N PRO A 25 8.92 -2.35 -15.70
CA PRO A 25 9.29 -2.03 -17.09
C PRO A 25 8.80 -0.66 -17.57
N VAL A 26 7.70 -0.14 -17.00
CA VAL A 26 7.17 1.19 -17.33
C VAL A 26 8.03 2.34 -16.76
N LEU A 27 8.75 2.12 -15.66
CA LEU A 27 9.57 3.13 -14.99
C LEU A 27 10.99 3.18 -15.54
N THR A 28 11.55 2.03 -15.93
CA THR A 28 12.92 1.92 -16.47
C THR A 28 13.23 2.92 -17.58
N PRO A 29 12.47 3.01 -18.68
CA PRO A 29 12.79 3.96 -19.75
C PRO A 29 12.64 5.43 -19.31
N LEU A 30 11.80 5.72 -18.31
CA LEU A 30 11.66 7.07 -17.76
C LEU A 30 12.89 7.48 -16.96
N LEU A 31 13.50 6.54 -16.23
CA LEU A 31 14.74 6.75 -15.50
C LEU A 31 15.93 6.91 -16.46
N GLU A 32 16.05 6.02 -17.45
CA GLU A 32 17.13 6.05 -18.44
C GLU A 32 17.11 7.35 -19.25
N ASN A 33 15.93 7.82 -19.64
CA ASN A 33 15.77 9.10 -20.35
C ASN A 33 15.75 10.32 -19.43
N SER A 34 16.04 10.16 -18.12
CA SER A 34 16.07 11.27 -17.17
C SER A 34 14.75 12.07 -17.12
N ALA A 35 13.62 11.43 -17.43
CA ALA A 35 12.29 12.04 -17.42
C ALA A 35 11.69 12.11 -16.01
N VAL A 36 12.17 11.25 -15.09
CA VAL A 36 11.75 11.21 -13.68
C VAL A 36 12.97 11.10 -12.77
N ASP A 37 12.83 11.59 -11.54
CA ASP A 37 13.75 11.38 -10.43
C ASP A 37 13.20 10.30 -9.50
N LEU A 38 13.97 9.23 -9.27
CA LEU A 38 13.66 8.21 -8.27
C LEU A 38 14.10 8.70 -6.89
N TYR A 39 13.15 8.91 -5.99
CA TYR A 39 13.38 9.39 -4.64
C TYR A 39 13.71 8.26 -3.67
N GLN A 40 12.97 7.15 -3.75
CA GLN A 40 13.11 6.06 -2.81
C GLN A 40 12.70 4.74 -3.44
N THR A 41 13.40 3.67 -3.06
CA THR A 41 12.91 2.30 -3.21
C THR A 41 12.82 1.66 -1.83
N SER A 42 11.72 0.98 -1.52
CA SER A 42 11.57 0.33 -0.22
C SER A 42 10.77 -0.96 -0.29
N PHE A 43 11.10 -1.85 0.63
CA PHE A 43 10.56 -3.18 0.75
C PHE A 43 9.54 -3.25 1.89
N PHE A 44 8.50 -4.04 1.67
CA PHE A 44 7.44 -4.34 2.60
C PHE A 44 7.27 -5.84 2.71
N VAL A 45 7.95 -6.44 3.68
CA VAL A 45 7.98 -7.90 3.88
C VAL A 45 7.32 -8.21 5.22
N GLY A 46 6.24 -8.98 5.21
CA GLY A 46 5.51 -9.25 6.44
C GLY A 46 4.50 -10.38 6.31
N PRO A 47 3.96 -10.82 7.46
CA PRO A 47 2.98 -11.90 7.53
C PRO A 47 1.66 -11.52 6.84
N SER A 48 0.79 -12.49 6.62
CA SER A 48 -0.65 -12.25 6.47
C SER A 48 -1.17 -11.40 7.65
N ALA A 49 -2.10 -10.49 7.40
CA ALA A 49 -2.61 -9.47 8.31
C ALA A 49 -1.65 -8.32 8.67
N ALA A 50 -0.45 -8.23 8.07
CA ALA A 50 0.35 -7.03 8.19
C ALA A 50 -0.37 -5.84 7.53
N VAL A 51 -0.59 -4.76 8.29
CA VAL A 51 -1.30 -3.56 7.85
C VAL A 51 -0.37 -2.36 7.80
N THR A 52 -0.40 -1.64 6.68
CA THR A 52 0.06 -0.25 6.59
C THR A 52 -1.19 0.64 6.65
N PRO A 53 -1.35 1.45 7.73
CA PRO A 53 -2.53 2.29 7.93
C PRO A 53 -2.81 3.26 6.79
N LEU A 54 -4.01 3.86 6.77
CA LEU A 54 -4.40 4.81 5.75
C LEU A 54 -3.50 6.06 5.79
N HIS A 55 -2.77 6.31 4.71
CA HIS A 55 -1.83 7.42 4.61
C HIS A 55 -1.69 7.88 3.15
N TYR A 56 -1.03 9.01 2.89
CA TYR A 56 -0.62 9.38 1.53
C TYR A 56 0.87 9.69 1.46
N ASP A 57 1.41 9.55 0.25
CA ASP A 57 2.78 9.91 -0.06
C ASP A 57 2.87 11.20 -0.90
N PRO A 58 3.92 12.01 -0.74
CA PRO A 58 4.12 13.22 -1.54
C PRO A 58 4.67 12.93 -2.95
N TYR A 59 4.87 11.66 -3.32
CA TYR A 59 5.44 11.20 -4.59
C TYR A 59 4.46 10.29 -5.34
N TYR A 60 4.69 10.09 -6.64
CA TYR A 60 4.09 8.96 -7.34
C TYR A 60 4.74 7.67 -6.86
N ASN A 61 4.02 6.56 -6.86
CA ASN A 61 4.57 5.26 -6.51
C ASN A 61 4.15 4.21 -7.54
N LEU A 62 5.09 3.37 -7.96
CA LEU A 62 4.76 2.08 -8.54
C LEU A 62 5.02 1.03 -7.48
N TYR A 63 3.99 0.28 -7.09
CA TYR A 63 4.08 -0.75 -6.08
C TYR A 63 3.92 -2.12 -6.73
N ASN A 64 4.93 -2.99 -6.61
CA ASN A 64 4.89 -4.35 -7.11
C ASN A 64 4.83 -5.35 -5.94
N VAL A 65 4.00 -6.38 -6.06
CA VAL A 65 4.11 -7.56 -5.19
C VAL A 65 5.12 -8.50 -5.84
N TYR A 66 6.32 -8.54 -5.28
CA TYR A 66 7.44 -9.24 -5.90
C TYR A 66 7.43 -10.74 -5.61
N ALA A 67 7.06 -11.11 -4.37
CA ALA A 67 7.01 -12.51 -3.95
C ALA A 67 6.02 -12.73 -2.82
N SER A 68 5.60 -13.97 -2.65
CA SER A 68 4.74 -14.44 -1.57
C SER A 68 5.08 -15.88 -1.18
N SER A 69 4.66 -16.31 0.01
CA SER A 69 4.86 -17.71 0.44
C SER A 69 4.10 -18.73 -0.42
N ALA A 70 2.99 -18.31 -1.04
CA ALA A 70 2.18 -19.12 -1.94
C ALA A 70 1.36 -18.18 -2.86
N PRO A 71 1.73 -18.02 -4.14
CA PRO A 71 1.13 -17.05 -5.06
C PRO A 71 -0.39 -17.18 -5.25
N SER A 72 -0.93 -18.39 -5.06
CA SER A 72 -2.37 -18.68 -5.16
C SER A 72 -3.14 -18.44 -3.86
N ALA A 73 -2.45 -18.17 -2.75
CA ALA A 73 -3.02 -18.06 -1.42
C ALA A 73 -2.75 -16.71 -0.74
N HIS A 74 -1.69 -15.98 -1.08
CA HIS A 74 -1.35 -14.72 -0.43
C HIS A 74 -1.21 -13.56 -1.41
N ALA A 75 -1.72 -12.41 -0.99
CA ALA A 75 -1.79 -11.21 -1.81
C ALA A 75 -1.72 -9.96 -0.92
N LYS A 76 -1.72 -8.78 -1.54
CA LYS A 76 -1.94 -7.51 -0.85
C LYS A 76 -3.22 -6.86 -1.31
N HIS A 77 -4.03 -6.43 -0.38
CA HIS A 77 -5.23 -5.64 -0.64
C HIS A 77 -4.90 -4.15 -0.47
N PHE A 78 -5.26 -3.36 -1.47
CA PHE A 78 -5.14 -1.90 -1.44
C PHE A 78 -6.52 -1.26 -1.44
N VAL A 79 -6.69 -0.26 -0.59
CA VAL A 79 -7.79 0.70 -0.65
C VAL A 79 -7.21 2.04 -1.00
N LEU A 80 -7.78 2.76 -1.96
CA LEU A 80 -7.30 4.05 -2.43
C LEU A 80 -8.42 5.10 -2.37
N PHE A 81 -8.10 6.31 -1.91
CA PHE A 81 -9.01 7.46 -1.96
C PHE A 81 -8.33 8.65 -2.65
N PRO A 82 -9.09 9.44 -3.42
CA PRO A 82 -8.54 10.59 -4.11
C PRO A 82 -8.13 11.71 -3.14
N PRO A 83 -7.18 12.59 -3.53
CA PRO A 83 -6.75 13.72 -2.73
C PRO A 83 -7.87 14.71 -2.40
N SER A 84 -8.97 14.73 -3.17
CA SER A 84 -10.15 15.56 -2.88
C SER A 84 -10.80 15.22 -1.53
N LEU A 85 -10.56 14.04 -0.97
CA LEU A 85 -11.04 13.66 0.36
C LEU A 85 -10.07 14.01 1.49
N SER A 86 -8.96 14.71 1.21
CA SER A 86 -7.94 15.02 2.22
C SER A 86 -8.48 15.85 3.38
N GLU A 87 -9.49 16.69 3.18
CA GLU A 87 -10.10 17.44 4.29
C GLU A 87 -10.83 16.55 5.31
N TYR A 88 -11.28 15.37 4.88
CA TYR A 88 -11.97 14.39 5.72
C TYR A 88 -11.01 13.35 6.30
N LEU A 89 -9.94 13.03 5.57
CA LEU A 89 -8.97 11.99 5.93
C LEU A 89 -7.76 12.52 6.70
N SER A 90 -7.43 13.80 6.59
CA SER A 90 -6.33 14.40 7.37
C SER A 90 -6.75 14.63 8.81
N ARG A 91 -5.77 14.57 9.71
CA ARG A 91 -5.94 15.12 11.06
C ARG A 91 -6.24 16.61 10.96
N ALA A 92 -7.14 17.09 11.83
CA ALA A 92 -7.30 18.53 12.04
C ALA A 92 -5.95 19.15 12.44
N ASP A 93 -5.75 20.44 12.16
CA ASP A 93 -4.50 21.12 12.46
C ASP A 93 -4.32 21.26 13.99
N ASP A 94 -3.82 20.19 14.61
CA ASP A 94 -3.58 20.04 16.04
C ASP A 94 -2.08 20.19 16.39
N GLY A 95 -1.26 20.62 15.42
CA GLY A 95 0.20 20.66 15.55
C GLY A 95 0.88 19.30 15.36
N SER A 96 0.15 18.23 14.99
CA SER A 96 0.74 16.93 14.66
C SER A 96 1.61 16.99 13.40
N ILE A 97 2.77 16.35 13.49
CA ILE A 97 3.73 16.19 12.40
C ILE A 97 3.21 15.16 11.36
N MET A 98 2.31 14.25 11.75
CA MET A 98 1.80 13.16 10.89
C MET A 98 0.51 13.54 10.15
N ARG A 99 0.53 14.65 9.41
CA ARG A 99 -0.63 15.09 8.60
C ARG A 99 -0.96 14.11 7.47
N ASN A 100 0.02 13.31 7.05
CA ASN A 100 -0.14 12.35 5.97
C ASN A 100 -0.64 10.97 6.42
N THR A 101 -0.89 10.77 7.71
CA THR A 101 -1.49 9.52 8.25
C THR A 101 -2.86 9.83 8.83
N SER A 102 -3.88 9.16 8.30
CA SER A 102 -5.27 9.39 8.65
C SER A 102 -5.60 8.85 10.04
N PRO A 103 -6.46 9.52 10.84
CA PRO A 103 -7.02 8.97 12.06
C PRO A 103 -8.18 8.00 11.78
N VAL A 104 -8.74 8.01 10.56
CA VAL A 104 -9.80 7.10 10.13
C VAL A 104 -9.22 5.69 10.01
N GLU A 105 -9.84 4.73 10.72
CA GLU A 105 -9.45 3.33 10.69
C GLU A 105 -10.38 2.56 9.76
N LEU A 106 -9.77 1.82 8.83
CA LEU A 106 -10.48 0.93 7.93
C LEU A 106 -10.11 -0.52 8.27
N HIS A 107 -11.08 -1.40 8.12
CA HIS A 107 -10.91 -2.84 8.28
C HIS A 107 -11.34 -3.57 7.01
N LEU A 108 -10.74 -4.73 6.77
CA LEU A 108 -11.15 -5.62 5.69
C LEU A 108 -11.94 -6.78 6.26
N ARG A 109 -13.02 -7.13 5.57
CA ARG A 109 -13.82 -8.31 5.86
C ARG A 109 -13.92 -9.13 4.59
N ARG A 110 -13.61 -10.42 4.69
CA ARG A 110 -13.87 -11.36 3.60
C ARG A 110 -15.36 -11.73 3.60
N THR A 111 -15.97 -11.71 2.42
CA THR A 111 -17.35 -12.13 2.20
C THR A 111 -17.41 -13.64 1.95
N ASP A 112 -18.61 -14.22 2.05
CA ASP A 112 -18.83 -15.65 1.83
C ASP A 112 -18.46 -16.09 0.39
N ASP A 113 -18.64 -15.18 -0.58
CA ASP A 113 -18.25 -15.37 -1.98
C ASP A 113 -16.73 -15.23 -2.21
N GLY A 114 -15.99 -14.87 -1.16
CA GLY A 114 -14.53 -14.77 -1.18
C GLY A 114 -13.96 -13.42 -1.60
N GLU A 115 -14.81 -12.43 -1.85
CA GLU A 115 -14.43 -11.04 -2.12
C GLU A 115 -14.10 -10.28 -0.83
N PHE A 116 -13.39 -9.16 -0.95
CA PHE A 116 -13.05 -8.28 0.18
C PHE A 116 -13.97 -7.07 0.24
N GLU A 117 -14.62 -6.87 1.37
CA GLU A 117 -15.36 -5.66 1.70
C GLU A 117 -14.52 -4.75 2.61
N VAL A 118 -14.50 -3.46 2.29
CA VAL A 118 -13.81 -2.44 3.08
C VAL A 118 -14.81 -1.78 4.01
N GLY A 119 -14.64 -2.00 5.30
CA GLY A 119 -15.37 -1.32 6.35
C GLY A 119 -14.58 -0.16 6.96
N LEU A 120 -15.28 0.75 7.60
CA LEU A 120 -14.72 1.85 8.38
C LEU A 120 -15.16 1.68 9.83
N ASP A 121 -14.24 1.85 10.78
CA ASP A 121 -14.57 1.83 12.21
C ASP A 121 -15.35 3.09 12.59
N GLU A 122 -16.60 2.92 13.04
CA GLU A 122 -17.49 4.03 13.40
C GLU A 122 -16.93 4.93 14.51
N GLY A 123 -16.12 4.39 15.41
CA GLY A 123 -15.46 5.14 16.48
C GLY A 123 -14.28 5.98 16.02
N SER A 124 -13.69 5.66 14.86
CA SER A 124 -12.48 6.33 14.35
C SER A 124 -12.76 7.67 13.66
N ALA A 125 -14.00 7.93 13.26
CA ALA A 125 -14.34 9.10 12.45
C ALA A 125 -15.77 9.60 12.71
N PRO A 126 -16.03 10.92 12.79
CA PRO A 126 -17.38 11.47 12.88
C PRO A 126 -18.25 11.14 11.66
N ALA A 127 -19.58 11.15 11.81
CA ALA A 127 -20.54 10.82 10.75
C ALA A 127 -20.26 11.55 9.42
N ARG A 128 -19.99 12.86 9.45
CA ARG A 128 -19.65 13.66 8.26
C ARG A 128 -18.48 13.11 7.44
N VAL A 129 -17.46 12.56 8.12
CA VAL A 129 -16.28 11.96 7.47
C VAL A 129 -16.68 10.63 6.86
N ARG A 130 -17.41 9.81 7.62
CA ARG A 130 -17.89 8.50 7.16
C ARG A 130 -18.77 8.62 5.91
N ASP A 131 -19.66 9.60 5.88
CA ASP A 131 -20.55 9.84 4.75
C ASP A 131 -19.78 10.32 3.51
N ALA A 132 -18.77 11.17 3.68
CA ALA A 132 -17.94 11.65 2.58
C ALA A 132 -17.07 10.55 1.93
N VAL A 133 -16.55 9.61 2.73
CA VAL A 133 -15.68 8.53 2.23
C VAL A 133 -16.45 7.31 1.72
N ARG A 134 -17.70 7.13 2.17
CA ARG A 134 -18.54 5.98 1.80
C ARG A 134 -18.73 5.91 0.28
N GLY A 135 -18.38 4.78 -0.32
CA GLY A 135 -18.52 4.54 -1.76
C GLY A 135 -17.52 5.30 -2.64
N SER A 136 -16.60 6.07 -2.06
CA SER A 136 -15.62 6.88 -2.78
C SER A 136 -14.24 6.22 -2.92
N GLY A 137 -14.06 5.04 -2.32
CA GLY A 137 -12.81 4.29 -2.34
C GLY A 137 -12.71 3.36 -3.55
N LEU A 138 -11.52 3.30 -4.16
CA LEU A 138 -11.15 2.23 -5.09
C LEU A 138 -10.49 1.11 -4.29
N SER A 139 -10.75 -0.13 -4.70
CA SER A 139 -10.23 -1.31 -4.02
C SER A 139 -9.64 -2.29 -5.03
N CYS A 140 -8.50 -2.89 -4.71
CA CYS A 140 -7.92 -3.95 -5.52
C CYS A 140 -7.08 -4.93 -4.71
N VAL A 141 -6.92 -6.13 -5.26
CA VAL A 141 -6.04 -7.18 -4.72
C VAL A 141 -4.89 -7.37 -5.71
N LEU A 142 -3.66 -7.11 -5.25
CA LEU A 142 -2.45 -7.40 -5.99
C LEU A 142 -1.91 -8.77 -5.60
N ARG A 143 -1.78 -9.65 -6.59
CA ARG A 143 -1.09 -10.93 -6.48
C ARG A 143 0.38 -10.78 -6.83
N GLU A 144 1.16 -11.81 -6.56
CA GLU A 144 2.55 -11.88 -7.00
C GLU A 144 2.68 -11.58 -8.50
N GLY A 145 3.61 -10.68 -8.84
CA GLY A 145 3.82 -10.15 -10.19
C GLY A 145 3.02 -8.88 -10.51
N ASP A 146 1.91 -8.62 -9.82
CA ASP A 146 1.08 -7.45 -10.10
C ASP A 146 1.77 -6.14 -9.68
N THR A 147 1.53 -5.09 -10.47
CA THR A 147 2.03 -3.74 -10.20
C THR A 147 0.89 -2.74 -10.18
N LEU A 148 0.79 -1.95 -9.11
CA LEU A 148 -0.16 -0.84 -8.98
C LEU A 148 0.57 0.49 -9.09
N PHE A 149 0.04 1.38 -9.93
CA PHE A 149 0.39 2.78 -9.88
C PHE A 149 -0.46 3.50 -8.82
N VAL A 150 0.19 4.08 -7.82
CA VAL A 150 -0.45 4.93 -6.80
C VAL A 150 -0.12 6.39 -7.15
N PRO A 151 -1.12 7.20 -7.56
CA PRO A 151 -0.85 8.57 -7.92
C PRO A 151 -0.45 9.41 -6.70
N ARG A 152 0.32 10.47 -6.96
CA ARG A 152 0.79 11.37 -5.91
C ARG A 152 -0.35 11.90 -5.04
N ARG A 153 -0.14 11.89 -3.71
CA ARG A 153 -1.09 12.34 -2.66
C ARG A 153 -2.40 11.54 -2.59
N TRP A 154 -2.51 10.42 -3.29
CA TRP A 154 -3.63 9.52 -3.06
C TRP A 154 -3.47 8.82 -1.72
N TRP A 155 -4.54 8.85 -0.95
CA TRP A 155 -4.62 8.13 0.31
C TRP A 155 -4.72 6.65 0.00
N HIS A 156 -3.98 5.82 0.73
CA HIS A 156 -4.01 4.40 0.56
C HIS A 156 -3.76 3.66 1.87
N ARG A 157 -4.45 2.53 2.01
CA ARG A 157 -4.25 1.54 3.08
C ARG A 157 -3.88 0.22 2.42
N VAL A 158 -2.93 -0.48 3.02
CA VAL A 158 -2.43 -1.76 2.49
C VAL A 158 -2.54 -2.82 3.55
N GLU A 159 -3.02 -4.00 3.18
CA GLU A 159 -3.06 -5.16 4.07
C GLU A 159 -2.62 -6.42 3.33
N ASN A 160 -1.76 -7.21 3.95
CA ASN A 160 -1.44 -8.55 3.47
C ASN A 160 -2.64 -9.47 3.77
N VAL A 161 -3.18 -10.13 2.75
CA VAL A 161 -4.39 -10.95 2.87
C VAL A 161 -4.14 -12.39 2.42
N ALA A 162 -4.91 -13.30 3.01
CA ALA A 162 -5.07 -14.66 2.51
C ALA A 162 -6.29 -14.71 1.56
N LEU A 163 -6.13 -15.33 0.39
CA LEU A 163 -7.16 -15.45 -0.64
C LEU A 163 -8.15 -16.60 -0.39
N ARG A 164 -7.79 -17.52 0.51
CA ARG A 164 -8.58 -18.70 0.88
C ARG A 164 -8.59 -18.83 2.39
N GLU A 165 -9.65 -19.41 2.93
CA GLU A 165 -9.65 -19.83 4.34
C GLU A 165 -8.61 -20.94 4.51
N GLU A 166 -7.58 -20.66 5.29
CA GLU A 166 -6.58 -21.66 5.62
C GLU A 166 -7.15 -22.57 6.72
N SER A 167 -7.27 -23.86 6.42
CA SER A 167 -7.69 -24.89 7.38
C SER A 167 -6.70 -25.10 8.54
N THR A 168 -5.55 -24.43 8.47
CA THR A 168 -4.49 -24.45 9.48
C THR A 168 -3.97 -23.04 9.60
N SER A 169 -3.71 -22.59 10.84
CA SER A 169 -3.14 -21.29 11.23
C SER A 169 -1.70 -21.04 10.74
N GLY A 170 -1.37 -21.46 9.51
CA GLY A 170 -0.04 -21.43 8.93
C GLY A 170 0.27 -20.08 8.32
N GLY A 171 0.92 -19.21 9.09
CA GLY A 171 1.35 -17.89 8.65
C GLY A 171 2.04 -17.88 7.29
N GLY A 172 1.39 -17.26 6.32
CA GLY A 172 2.01 -16.85 5.06
C GLY A 172 2.59 -15.44 5.12
N TRP A 173 3.22 -15.02 4.03
CA TRP A 173 3.83 -13.71 3.91
C TRP A 173 3.76 -13.18 2.48
N THR A 174 3.91 -11.86 2.36
CA THR A 174 4.14 -11.18 1.08
C THR A 174 5.33 -10.25 1.17
N ALA A 175 6.03 -10.08 0.06
CA ALA A 175 7.11 -9.14 -0.14
C ALA A 175 6.74 -8.20 -1.29
N GLY A 176 6.44 -6.94 -0.95
CA GLY A 176 6.20 -5.89 -1.93
C GLY A 176 7.36 -4.90 -2.01
N VAL A 177 7.48 -4.22 -3.14
CA VAL A 177 8.49 -3.19 -3.39
C VAL A 177 7.79 -1.95 -3.96
N GLY A 178 8.04 -0.80 -3.35
CA GLY A 178 7.60 0.50 -3.86
C GLY A 178 8.77 1.28 -4.47
N TRP A 179 8.52 1.95 -5.60
CA TRP A 179 9.42 2.91 -6.22
C TRP A 179 8.74 4.28 -6.26
N TRP A 180 9.21 5.22 -5.44
CA TRP A 180 8.68 6.57 -5.36
C TRP A 180 9.46 7.52 -6.26
N PHE A 181 8.76 8.25 -7.13
CA PHE A 181 9.38 9.13 -8.12
C PHE A 181 8.58 10.41 -8.37
N LEU A 182 9.21 11.41 -8.98
CA LEU A 182 8.55 12.58 -9.58
C LEU A 182 9.05 12.81 -11.01
N PRO A 183 8.21 13.29 -11.92
CA PRO A 183 8.66 13.81 -13.21
C PRO A 183 9.59 15.00 -13.04
N ARG A 184 10.61 15.10 -13.89
CA ARG A 184 11.44 16.30 -13.97
C ARG A 184 10.67 17.41 -14.68
N GLY A 185 10.75 18.63 -14.13
CA GLY A 185 10.15 19.82 -14.74
C GLY A 185 8.62 19.93 -14.58
N ALA A 186 8.03 19.16 -13.66
CA ALA A 186 6.61 19.25 -13.28
C ALA A 186 6.36 20.17 -12.08
#